data_AF-M1BDJ3-F1
#
_entry.id   AF-M1BDJ3-F1
#
_cell.length_a   1.000
_cell.length_b   1.000
_cell.length_c   1.000
_cell.angle_alpha   90.00
_cell.angle_beta   90.00
_cell.angle_gamma   90.00
#
_symmetry.space_group_name_H-M   'P 1'
#
loop_
_entity.id
_entity.type
_entity.pdbx_description
1 polymer ?
#
loop_
_entity_poly.entity_id
_entity_poly.type
_entity_poly.pdbx_seq_one_letter_code
_entity_poly.pdbx_strand_id
1 'polypeptide(L)' 'MQMVNSTHALWTWHRNQDIYRENSHGDQLYIVRQPHTCSVDSKDSRLSPSIPVALEH' A
#
# COMPACT_ATOMS: atom_id res chain seq x y z
N MET A 1 6.28 6.16 -8.73
CA MET A 1 5.01 5.41 -8.59
C MET A 1 3.97 6.04 -9.49
N GLN A 2 3.19 5.22 -10.20
CA GLN A 2 2.09 5.69 -11.04
C GLN A 2 0.85 4.81 -10.83
N MET A 3 -0.30 5.44 -10.63
CA MET A 3 -1.60 4.75 -10.58
C MET A 3 -2.11 4.60 -12.01
N VAL A 4 -2.25 3.36 -12.47
CA VAL A 4 -2.65 3.08 -13.86
C VAL A 4 -4.18 3.03 -13.96
N ASN A 5 -4.82 2.39 -12.98
CA ASN A 5 -6.27 2.34 -12.84
C ASN A 5 -6.66 2.05 -11.38
N SER A 6 -7.94 1.77 -11.12
CA SER A 6 -8.46 1.54 -9.77
C SER A 6 -7.87 0.30 -9.07
N THR A 7 -7.34 -0.66 -9.82
CA THR A 7 -6.77 -1.91 -9.28
C THR A 7 -5.28 -2.11 -9.53
N HIS A 8 -4.66 -1.30 -10.40
CA HIS A 8 -3.27 -1.46 -10.81
C HIS A 8 -2.45 -0.20 -10.55
N ALA A 9 -1.25 -0.40 -10.00
CA ALA A 9 -0.23 0.62 -9.89
C ALA A 9 1.11 0.09 -10.43
N LEU A 10 1.84 0.95 -11.14
CA LEU A 10 3.21 0.69 -11.57
C LEU A 10 4.17 1.26 -10.52
N TRP A 11 4.90 0.37 -9.86
CA TRP A 11 6.03 0.73 -9.01
C TRP A 11 7.31 0.59 -9.81
N THR A 12 8.15 1.61 -9.72
CA THR A 12 9.45 1.64 -10.38
C THR A 12 10.42 2.22 -9.39
N TRP A 13 11.47 1.45 -9.11
CA TRP A 13 12.58 1.88 -8.29
C TRP A 13 13.75 2.24 -9.19
N HIS A 14 14.27 3.44 -9.02
CA HIS A 14 15.43 3.93 -9.77
C HIS A 14 16.64 3.98 -8.84
N ARG A 15 17.77 3.44 -9.30
CA ARG A 15 19.04 3.56 -8.58
C ARG A 15 19.67 4.92 -8.85
N ASN A 16 20.29 5.51 -7.83
CA ASN A 16 20.94 6.83 -7.97
C ASN A 16 22.08 6.83 -9.01
N GLN A 17 22.78 5.71 -9.16
CA GLN A 17 23.86 5.56 -10.14
C GLN A 17 23.38 5.59 -11.60
N ASP A 18 22.08 5.41 -11.82
CA ASP A 18 21.48 5.26 -13.14
C ASP A 18 20.76 6.53 -13.62
N ILE A 19 20.93 7.67 -12.93
CA ILE A 19 20.22 8.94 -13.16
C ILE A 19 20.34 9.48 -14.60
N TYR A 20 21.45 9.23 -15.28
CA TYR A 20 21.69 9.72 -16.66
C TYR A 20 21.39 8.68 -17.74
N ARG A 21 20.96 7.48 -17.35
CA ARG A 21 20.58 6.43 -18.30
C ARG A 21 19.08 6.50 -18.48
N GLU A 22 18.66 7.16 -19.55
CA GLU A 22 17.26 7.27 -19.93
C GLU A 22 16.64 5.87 -20.03
N ASN A 23 15.50 5.66 -19.37
CA ASN A 23 14.82 4.35 -19.21
C ASN A 23 15.56 3.29 -18.37
N SER A 24 16.56 3.69 -17.57
CA SER A 24 17.11 2.79 -16.57
C SER A 24 16.18 2.68 -15.36
N HIS A 25 15.64 1.47 -15.20
CA HIS A 25 14.86 1.07 -14.04
C HIS A 25 15.69 0.06 -13.25
N GLY A 26 15.87 0.31 -11.95
CA GLY A 26 16.52 -0.64 -11.06
C GLY A 26 15.64 -1.88 -10.87
N ASP A 27 14.36 -1.63 -10.56
CA ASP A 27 13.28 -2.60 -10.58
C ASP A 27 12.00 -1.94 -11.08
N GLN A 28 11.12 -2.76 -11.66
CA GLN A 28 9.79 -2.34 -12.08
C GLN A 28 8.80 -3.49 -11.89
N LEU A 29 7.69 -3.22 -11.20
CA LEU A 29 6.67 -4.22 -10.91
C LEU A 29 5.26 -3.60 -10.88
N TYR A 30 4.28 -4.43 -11.23
CA TYR A 30 2.87 -4.10 -11.13
C TYR A 30 2.32 -4.57 -9.79
N ILE A 31 1.70 -3.64 -9.07
CA ILE A 31 0.94 -3.92 -7.86
C ILE A 31 -0.52 -4.02 -8.27
N VAL A 32 -1.13 -5.18 -8.02
CA VAL A 32 -2.54 -5.45 -8.31
C VAL A 32 -3.28 -5.68 -7.02
N ARG A 33 -4.24 -4.81 -6.69
CA ARG A 33 -5.16 -5.05 -5.57
C ARG A 33 -6.30 -5.96 -6.01
N GLN A 34 -6.66 -6.91 -5.15
CA GLN A 34 -7.77 -7.84 -5.36
C GLN A 34 -8.88 -7.59 -4.32
N PRO A 35 -9.71 -6.55 -4.51
CA PRO A 35 -10.68 -6.12 -3.50
C PRO A 35 -11.79 -7.14 -3.21
N HIS A 36 -12.05 -8.07 -4.13
CA HIS A 36 -13.05 -9.14 -3.94
C HIS A 36 -12.47 -10.40 -3.31
N THR A 37 -11.15 -10.56 -3.33
CA THR A 37 -10.43 -11.72 -2.79
C THR A 37 -9.89 -11.43 -1.40
N CYS A 38 -9.41 -10.19 -1.18
CA CYS A 38 -8.93 -9.72 0.11
C CYS A 38 -10.10 -9.11 0.89
N SER A 39 -10.53 -9.76 1.98
CA SER A 39 -11.56 -9.20 2.86
C SER A 39 -11.04 -7.93 3.54
N VAL A 40 -11.68 -6.78 3.28
CA VAL A 40 -11.40 -5.52 3.97
C VAL A 40 -11.98 -5.53 5.39
N ASP A 41 -12.90 -6.46 5.66
CA ASP A 41 -13.66 -6.59 6.91
C ASP A 41 -12.96 -7.42 8.00
N SER A 42 -11.66 -7.66 7.87
CA SER A 42 -10.84 -8.06 9.01
C SER A 42 -10.66 -6.86 9.95
N LYS A 43 -11.76 -6.35 10.52
CA LYS A 43 -11.72 -5.74 11.85
C LYS A 43 -11.19 -6.84 12.75
N ASP A 44 -9.88 -6.86 12.95
CA ASP A 44 -9.30 -7.67 14.01
C ASP A 44 -9.93 -7.16 15.30
N SER A 45 -10.90 -7.91 15.83
CA SER A 45 -11.60 -7.59 17.07
C SER A 45 -10.63 -7.51 18.26
N ARG A 46 -9.37 -7.93 18.09
CA ARG A 46 -8.31 -7.83 19.10
C ARG A 46 -7.58 -6.48 19.12
N LEU A 47 -7.79 -5.60 18.14
CA LEU A 47 -7.17 -4.27 18.11
C LEU A 47 -8.13 -3.13 18.46
N SER A 48 -9.40 -3.41 18.79
CA SER A 48 -10.22 -2.39 19.44
C SER A 48 -9.78 -2.31 20.89
N PRO A 49 -9.07 -1.25 21.34
CA PRO A 49 -8.92 -1.05 22.76
C PRO A 49 -10.34 -0.79 23.26
N SER A 50 -10.86 -1.67 24.11
CA SER A 50 -11.98 -1.31 24.96
C SER A 50 -11.50 -0.17 25.84
N ILE A 51 -11.59 1.07 25.35
CA ILE A 51 -11.40 2.26 26.17
C ILE A 51 -12.51 2.18 27.22
N PRO A 52 -12.20 1.96 28.52
CA PRO A 52 -13.21 2.19 29.53
C PRO A 52 -13.50 3.68 29.49
N VAL A 53 -14.75 4.04 29.24
CA VAL A 53 -15.24 5.41 29.44
C VAL A 53 -14.77 5.83 30.82
N ALA A 54 -13.82 6.77 30.87
CA ALA A 54 -13.29 7.26 32.12
C ALA A 54 -14.45 7.82 32.94
N LEU A 55 -14.52 7.34 34.17
CA LEU A 55 -15.42 7.74 35.23
C LEU A 55 -15.39 9.28 35.35
N GLU A 56 -16.47 9.95 34.96
CA GLU A 56 -16.64 11.38 35.24
C GLU A 56 -16.72 11.58 36.77
N HIS A 57 -15.90 12.50 37.28
CA HIS A 57 -16.02 13.14 38.59
C HIS A 57 -15.95 14.66 38.39
#